data_AF-A0A8T4D3W7-F1
#
_entry.id   AF-A0A8T4D3W7-F1
#
_cell.length_a   1.000
_cell.length_b   1.000
_cell.length_c   1.000
_cell.angle_alpha   90.00
_cell.angle_beta   90.00
_cell.angle_gamma   90.00
#
_symmetry.space_group_name_H-M   'P 1'
#
loop_
_entity.id
_entity.type
_entity.pdbx_description
1 polymer ?
#
loop_
_entity_poly.entity_id
_entity_poly.type
_entity_poly.pdbx_seq_one_letter_code
_entity_poly.pdbx_strand_id
1 'polypeptide(L)'
;MMSKRQLVVLAMLVSVIMTAAPVSAMFAQGQVQATPAEQLVEVADRAEQQVKNLIDLVYDNETALDKIEEVGLLDALENNVTLYGEGVGNLTAAHDALEAEDYEGAVDYATEALSIFREVFSSIHMILEDAGLQKCELVDCQGLLEAMTRQLQRIDRLREILPEDAPDEIKQLLDDAEALLDINAARALLLEGKATEVISNLQEAKDLISQVHDYLKEQAEENNAWRIDGYCERVRERIRERFRNGNQSGIDFADVLESLGYQSENQFMETLENMIQTAKGNRENFKNALQDLDEIGQMVQEMDQAMTQKMNQHMNGSGSGSNGDNSGGNGLGNGNIGSNYGRGSGGNGQ
;
A
#
# COMPACT_ATOMS: atom_id res chain seq x y z
N MET A 1 -34.11 -40.81 11.81
CA MET A 1 -32.64 -40.84 11.76
C MET A 1 -32.20 -39.72 10.82
N MET A 2 -31.69 -38.60 11.35
CA MET A 2 -31.18 -37.52 10.52
C MET A 2 -29.94 -38.01 9.76
N SER A 3 -29.88 -37.71 8.46
CA SER A 3 -28.77 -38.14 7.61
C SER A 3 -27.51 -37.35 7.96
N LYS A 4 -26.33 -37.94 7.76
CA LYS A 4 -25.04 -37.27 8.03
C LYS A 4 -24.90 -35.92 7.29
N ARG A 5 -25.62 -35.72 6.18
CA ARG A 5 -25.68 -34.44 5.44
C ARG A 5 -26.48 -33.36 6.18
N GLN A 6 -27.57 -33.73 6.87
CA GLN A 6 -28.36 -32.79 7.69
C GLN A 6 -27.58 -32.34 8.94
N LEU A 7 -26.71 -33.19 9.48
CA LEU A 7 -25.83 -32.85 10.62
C LEU A 7 -24.71 -31.88 10.24
N VAL A 8 -24.21 -31.92 9.00
CA VAL A 8 -23.18 -30.98 8.50
C VAL A 8 -23.78 -29.61 8.18
N VAL A 9 -24.97 -29.57 7.58
CA VAL A 9 -25.72 -28.33 7.33
C VAL A 9 -26.09 -27.63 8.65
N LEU A 10 -26.47 -28.38 9.69
CA LEU A 10 -26.75 -27.82 11.00
C LEU A 10 -25.48 -27.36 11.75
N ALA A 11 -24.33 -28.01 11.52
CA ALA A 11 -23.06 -27.63 12.13
C ALA A 11 -22.43 -26.37 11.51
N MET A 12 -22.59 -26.14 10.19
CA MET A 12 -22.19 -24.88 9.55
C MET A 12 -23.12 -23.71 9.91
N LEU A 13 -24.42 -23.98 10.11
CA LEU A 13 -25.38 -22.97 10.59
C LEU A 13 -25.09 -22.46 12.01
N VAL A 14 -24.38 -23.25 12.82
CA VAL A 14 -23.95 -22.87 14.18
C VAL A 14 -22.57 -22.20 14.19
N SER A 15 -21.72 -22.40 13.18
CA SER A 15 -20.38 -21.76 13.14
C SER A 15 -20.44 -20.27 12.83
N VAL A 16 -21.47 -19.81 12.10
CA VAL A 16 -21.71 -18.38 11.85
C VAL A 16 -22.20 -17.64 13.12
N ILE A 17 -22.84 -18.35 14.06
CA ILE A 17 -23.27 -17.78 15.35
C ILE A 17 -22.13 -17.82 16.39
N MET A 18 -21.13 -18.69 16.23
CA MET A 18 -20.07 -18.95 17.24
C MET A 18 -18.77 -18.16 17.05
N THR A 19 -18.65 -17.28 16.05
CA THR A 19 -17.51 -16.33 15.97
C THR A 19 -17.76 -15.01 16.69
N ALA A 20 -18.90 -14.87 17.39
CA ALA A 20 -19.01 -13.95 18.52
C ALA A 20 -18.16 -14.49 19.67
N ALA A 21 -16.89 -14.05 19.72
CA ALA A 21 -15.97 -14.28 20.81
C ALA A 21 -16.62 -13.97 22.18
N PRO A 22 -16.20 -14.61 23.28
CA PRO A 22 -16.74 -14.33 24.61
C PRO A 22 -16.54 -12.85 24.96
N VAL A 23 -17.68 -12.17 25.16
CA VAL A 23 -17.93 -10.75 25.47
C VAL A 23 -17.24 -10.26 26.77
N SER A 24 -16.35 -11.04 27.38
CA SER A 24 -15.83 -10.77 28.73
C SER A 24 -14.58 -9.88 28.78
N ALA A 25 -14.01 -9.45 27.65
CA ALA A 25 -12.75 -8.70 27.62
C ALA A 25 -12.82 -7.28 26.99
N MET A 26 -13.95 -6.87 26.41
CA MET A 26 -14.07 -5.58 25.70
C MET A 26 -14.73 -4.46 26.53
N PHE A 27 -14.56 -4.48 27.85
CA PHE A 27 -15.03 -3.39 28.73
C PHE A 27 -14.00 -2.28 28.95
N ALA A 28 -12.93 -2.24 28.16
CA ALA A 28 -11.82 -1.30 28.37
C ALA A 28 -11.33 -0.71 27.05
N GLN A 29 -12.16 0.10 26.36
CA GLN A 29 -11.77 1.34 25.66
C GLN A 29 -12.86 1.82 24.68
N GLY A 30 -13.60 2.85 25.06
CA GLY A 30 -13.82 4.08 24.27
C GLY A 30 -14.48 4.06 22.88
N GLN A 31 -14.95 2.94 22.34
CA GLN A 31 -15.76 2.94 21.11
C GLN A 31 -17.26 2.90 21.48
N VAL A 32 -18.05 3.75 20.81
CA VAL A 32 -19.51 3.76 20.89
C VAL A 32 -19.99 2.34 20.61
N GLN A 33 -20.49 1.65 21.64
CA GLN A 33 -20.98 0.28 21.51
C GLN A 33 -22.24 0.34 20.64
N ALA A 34 -22.17 -0.23 19.44
CA ALA A 34 -23.33 -0.36 18.58
C ALA A 34 -24.44 -1.09 19.34
N THR A 35 -25.67 -0.59 19.26
CA THR A 35 -26.81 -1.22 19.91
C THR A 35 -27.08 -2.62 19.33
N PRO A 36 -27.73 -3.55 20.05
CA PRO A 36 -28.06 -4.87 19.50
C PRO A 36 -28.84 -4.81 18.17
N ALA A 37 -29.65 -3.78 17.96
CA ALA A 37 -30.37 -3.55 16.72
C ALA A 37 -29.42 -3.19 15.57
N GLU A 38 -28.47 -2.27 15.81
CA GLU A 38 -27.44 -1.91 14.82
C GLU A 38 -26.57 -3.11 14.42
N GLN A 39 -26.20 -3.97 15.38
CA GLN A 39 -25.45 -5.19 15.09
C GLN A 39 -26.25 -6.17 14.22
N LEU A 40 -27.57 -6.27 14.44
CA LEU A 40 -28.43 -7.17 13.66
C LEU A 40 -28.58 -6.67 12.22
N VAL A 41 -28.75 -5.35 12.03
CA VAL A 41 -28.77 -4.72 10.71
C VAL A 41 -27.44 -4.94 9.98
N GLU A 42 -26.31 -4.79 10.66
CA GLU A 42 -24.99 -5.06 10.07
C GLU A 42 -24.82 -6.53 9.62
N VAL A 43 -25.40 -7.47 10.38
CA VAL A 43 -25.42 -8.89 9.98
C VAL A 43 -26.31 -9.10 8.76
N ALA A 44 -27.44 -8.40 8.66
CA ALA A 44 -28.31 -8.42 7.51
C ALA A 44 -27.64 -7.83 6.26
N ASP A 45 -26.89 -6.72 6.37
CA ASP A 45 -26.09 -6.15 5.27
C ASP A 45 -25.08 -7.18 4.73
N ARG A 46 -24.39 -7.88 5.62
CA ARG A 46 -23.43 -8.93 5.22
C ARG A 46 -24.12 -10.09 4.49
N ALA A 47 -25.31 -10.49 4.95
CA ALA A 47 -26.09 -11.54 4.31
C ALA A 47 -26.60 -11.10 2.93
N GLU A 48 -27.08 -9.86 2.81
CA GLU A 48 -27.50 -9.26 1.54
C GLU A 48 -26.37 -9.34 0.51
N GLN A 49 -25.17 -8.88 0.89
CA GLN A 49 -24.01 -8.88 0.01
C GLN A 49 -23.64 -10.30 -0.45
N GLN A 50 -23.71 -11.29 0.43
CA GLN A 50 -23.44 -12.69 0.07
C GLN A 50 -24.45 -13.23 -0.96
N VAL A 51 -25.74 -12.94 -0.77
CA VAL A 51 -26.79 -13.36 -1.71
C VAL A 51 -26.66 -12.65 -3.04
N LYS A 52 -26.43 -11.33 -3.02
CA LYS A 52 -26.20 -10.53 -4.22
C LYS A 52 -25.05 -11.09 -5.04
N ASN A 53 -23.93 -11.39 -4.40
CA ASN A 53 -22.75 -11.93 -5.08
C ASN A 53 -23.03 -13.30 -5.69
N LEU A 54 -23.81 -14.15 -5.03
CA LEU A 54 -24.23 -15.43 -5.59
C LEU A 54 -25.12 -15.23 -6.82
N ILE A 55 -26.08 -14.31 -6.77
CA ILE A 55 -26.92 -13.97 -7.92
C ILE A 55 -26.05 -13.46 -9.07
N ASP A 56 -25.20 -12.46 -8.82
CA ASP A 56 -24.30 -11.90 -9.83
C ASP A 56 -23.39 -12.98 -10.43
N LEU A 57 -22.82 -13.87 -9.60
CA LEU A 57 -21.98 -14.99 -10.05
C LEU A 57 -22.72 -15.91 -11.04
N VAL A 58 -24.00 -16.17 -10.80
CA VAL A 58 -24.81 -17.03 -11.69
C VAL A 58 -25.17 -16.28 -12.97
N TYR A 59 -25.63 -15.03 -12.88
CA TYR A 59 -26.05 -14.25 -14.05
C TYR A 59 -24.89 -13.82 -14.96
N ASP A 60 -23.68 -13.65 -14.41
CA ASP A 60 -22.48 -13.33 -15.18
C ASP A 60 -21.88 -14.56 -15.90
N ASN A 61 -22.46 -15.75 -15.72
CA ASN A 61 -21.98 -16.99 -16.34
C ASN A 61 -23.01 -17.59 -17.30
N GLU A 62 -22.85 -17.32 -18.60
CA GLU A 62 -23.71 -17.85 -19.66
C GLU A 62 -23.81 -19.39 -19.62
N THR A 63 -22.71 -20.10 -19.36
CA THR A 63 -22.73 -21.57 -19.28
C THR A 63 -23.54 -22.09 -18.08
N ALA A 64 -23.53 -21.36 -16.96
CA ALA A 64 -24.35 -21.70 -15.80
C ALA A 64 -25.83 -21.45 -16.10
N LEU A 65 -26.16 -20.31 -16.72
CA LEU A 65 -27.52 -19.99 -17.14
C LEU A 65 -28.06 -21.02 -18.14
N ASP A 66 -27.26 -21.40 -19.15
CA ASP A 66 -27.62 -22.43 -20.13
C ASP A 66 -27.95 -23.76 -19.43
N LYS A 67 -27.11 -24.21 -18.48
CA LYS A 67 -27.36 -25.44 -17.71
C LYS A 67 -28.61 -25.36 -16.85
N ILE A 68 -28.89 -24.19 -16.25
CA ILE A 68 -30.10 -23.95 -15.44
C ILE A 68 -31.35 -23.94 -16.33
N GLU A 69 -31.27 -23.34 -17.52
CA GLU A 69 -32.35 -23.32 -18.51
C GLU A 69 -32.61 -24.73 -19.07
N GLU A 70 -31.56 -25.51 -19.37
CA GLU A 70 -31.66 -26.89 -19.84
C GLU A 70 -32.43 -27.81 -18.88
N VAL A 71 -32.30 -27.59 -17.56
CA VAL A 71 -33.06 -28.32 -16.53
C VAL A 71 -34.40 -27.66 -16.17
N GLY A 72 -34.76 -26.56 -16.83
CA GLY A 72 -36.04 -25.87 -16.66
C GLY A 72 -36.19 -25.11 -15.34
N LEU A 73 -35.08 -24.63 -14.76
CA LEU A 73 -35.05 -23.94 -13.46
C LEU A 73 -34.82 -22.42 -13.58
N LEU A 74 -34.83 -21.86 -14.80
CA LEU A 74 -34.60 -20.43 -15.03
C LEU A 74 -35.67 -19.56 -14.34
N ASP A 75 -36.96 -19.90 -14.51
CA ASP A 75 -38.06 -19.20 -13.81
C ASP A 75 -37.91 -19.27 -12.28
N ALA A 76 -37.41 -20.39 -11.75
CA ALA A 76 -37.16 -20.54 -10.32
C ALA A 76 -36.01 -19.63 -9.85
N LEU A 77 -34.96 -19.46 -10.67
CA LEU A 77 -33.89 -18.52 -10.39
C LEU A 77 -34.40 -17.06 -10.41
N GLU A 78 -35.21 -16.67 -11.40
CA GLU A 78 -35.78 -15.33 -11.50
C GLU A 78 -36.72 -15.00 -10.33
N ASN A 79 -37.51 -15.98 -9.86
CA ASN A 79 -38.33 -15.84 -8.66
C ASN A 79 -37.47 -15.58 -7.42
N ASN A 80 -36.30 -16.20 -7.31
CA ASN A 80 -35.35 -15.93 -6.21
C ASN A 80 -34.74 -14.53 -6.29
N VAL A 81 -34.47 -14.00 -7.48
CA VAL A 81 -34.01 -12.61 -7.65
C VAL A 81 -35.09 -11.62 -7.21
N THR A 82 -36.36 -11.91 -7.53
CA THR A 82 -37.50 -11.10 -7.08
C THR A 82 -37.60 -11.12 -5.55
N LEU A 83 -37.53 -12.30 -4.94
CA LEU A 83 -37.55 -12.47 -3.48
C LEU A 83 -36.35 -11.79 -2.80
N TYR A 84 -35.16 -11.83 -3.41
CA TYR A 84 -34.00 -11.06 -2.94
C TYR A 84 -34.30 -9.55 -2.89
N GLY A 85 -34.98 -9.01 -3.91
CA GLY A 85 -35.42 -7.62 -3.92
C GLY A 85 -36.36 -7.26 -2.76
N GLU A 86 -37.24 -8.20 -2.36
CA GLU A 86 -38.08 -8.02 -1.15
C GLU A 86 -37.23 -7.99 0.14
N GLY A 87 -36.19 -8.82 0.22
CA GLY A 87 -35.23 -8.81 1.32
C GLY A 87 -34.47 -7.49 1.43
N VAL A 88 -33.98 -6.95 0.31
CA VAL A 88 -33.35 -5.63 0.24
C VAL A 88 -34.31 -4.52 0.69
N GLY A 89 -35.58 -4.62 0.30
CA GLY A 89 -36.63 -3.69 0.76
C GLY A 89 -36.79 -3.70 2.28
N ASN A 90 -36.83 -4.87 2.91
CA ASN A 90 -36.87 -5.00 4.36
C ASN A 90 -35.60 -4.46 5.03
N LEU A 91 -34.42 -4.74 4.48
CA LEU A 91 -33.16 -4.22 5.02
C LEU A 91 -33.10 -2.68 4.96
N THR A 92 -33.58 -2.09 3.87
CA THR A 92 -33.71 -0.62 3.75
C THR A 92 -34.64 -0.06 4.83
N ALA A 93 -35.79 -0.70 5.05
CA ALA A 93 -36.72 -0.30 6.11
C ALA A 93 -36.11 -0.45 7.52
N ALA A 94 -35.21 -1.42 7.72
CA ALA A 94 -34.48 -1.58 8.98
C ALA A 94 -33.51 -0.42 9.23
N HIS A 95 -32.79 0.04 8.20
CA HIS A 95 -31.93 1.23 8.27
C HIS A 95 -32.76 2.49 8.54
N ASP A 96 -33.88 2.69 7.83
CA ASP A 96 -34.80 3.82 8.06
C ASP A 96 -35.33 3.83 9.50
N ALA A 97 -35.65 2.67 10.08
CA ALA A 97 -36.10 2.54 11.45
C ALA A 97 -34.98 2.88 12.47
N LEU A 98 -33.72 2.49 12.20
CA LEU A 98 -32.58 2.91 13.03
C LEU A 98 -32.39 4.43 13.02
N GLU A 99 -32.50 5.07 11.85
CA GLU A 99 -32.41 6.54 11.74
C GLU A 99 -33.55 7.24 12.49
N ALA A 100 -34.73 6.62 12.55
CA ALA A 100 -35.89 7.11 13.30
C ALA A 100 -35.84 6.79 14.81
N GLU A 101 -34.76 6.17 15.31
CA GLU A 101 -34.63 5.66 16.68
C GLU A 101 -35.69 4.59 17.06
N ASP A 102 -36.33 3.96 16.06
CA ASP A 102 -37.26 2.85 16.22
C ASP A 102 -36.51 1.50 16.21
N TYR A 103 -35.86 1.20 17.33
CA TYR A 103 -35.04 0.00 17.47
C TYR A 103 -35.85 -1.31 17.39
N GLU A 104 -37.13 -1.32 17.76
CA GLU A 104 -37.98 -2.51 17.66
C GLU A 104 -38.33 -2.79 16.19
N GLY A 105 -38.75 -1.75 15.45
CA GLY A 105 -38.97 -1.84 14.01
C GLY A 105 -37.71 -2.25 13.25
N ALA A 106 -36.55 -1.69 13.60
CA ALA A 106 -35.27 -2.07 13.00
C ALA A 106 -34.95 -3.58 13.17
N VAL A 107 -35.20 -4.12 14.36
CA VAL A 107 -34.97 -5.55 14.66
C VAL A 107 -35.93 -6.43 13.86
N ASP A 108 -37.21 -6.07 13.79
CA ASP A 108 -38.22 -6.84 13.06
C ASP A 108 -37.91 -6.89 11.56
N TYR A 109 -37.63 -5.74 10.95
CA TYR A 109 -37.28 -5.65 9.53
C TYR A 109 -35.97 -6.36 9.20
N ALA A 110 -34.93 -6.22 10.03
CA ALA A 110 -33.65 -6.90 9.82
C ALA A 110 -33.80 -8.43 9.92
N THR A 111 -34.64 -8.91 10.84
CA THR A 111 -34.90 -10.35 11.00
C THR A 111 -35.63 -10.92 9.78
N GLU A 112 -36.62 -10.19 9.26
CA GLU A 112 -37.34 -10.59 8.05
C GLU A 112 -36.41 -10.60 6.83
N ALA A 113 -35.57 -9.57 6.68
CA ALA A 113 -34.56 -9.51 5.62
C ALA A 113 -33.60 -10.73 5.68
N LEU A 114 -33.09 -11.07 6.87
CA LEU A 114 -32.24 -12.23 7.08
C LEU A 114 -32.92 -13.56 6.75
N SER A 115 -34.21 -13.71 7.09
CA SER A 115 -35.02 -14.88 6.74
C SER A 115 -35.06 -15.05 5.22
N ILE A 116 -35.39 -13.97 4.50
CA ILE A 116 -35.46 -13.92 3.05
C ILE A 116 -34.10 -14.24 2.41
N PHE A 117 -33.02 -13.57 2.83
CA PHE A 117 -31.69 -13.81 2.28
C PHE A 117 -31.25 -15.26 2.45
N ARG A 118 -31.55 -15.86 3.60
CA ARG A 118 -31.25 -17.29 3.85
C ARG A 118 -32.03 -18.22 2.92
N GLU A 119 -33.30 -17.91 2.67
CA GLU A 119 -34.15 -18.67 1.76
C GLU A 119 -33.61 -18.60 0.33
N VAL A 120 -33.37 -17.39 -0.18
CA VAL A 120 -32.79 -17.16 -1.51
C VAL A 120 -31.47 -17.90 -1.67
N PHE A 121 -30.55 -17.72 -0.72
CA PHE A 121 -29.25 -18.38 -0.73
C PHE A 121 -29.37 -19.91 -0.84
N SER A 122 -30.25 -20.50 -0.02
CA SER A 122 -30.46 -21.95 0.01
C SER A 122 -31.09 -22.46 -1.29
N SER A 123 -32.05 -21.70 -1.83
CA SER A 123 -32.79 -22.02 -3.03
C SER A 123 -31.91 -21.96 -4.28
N ILE A 124 -31.11 -20.90 -4.45
CA ILE A 124 -30.14 -20.80 -5.54
C ILE A 124 -29.14 -21.96 -5.48
N HIS A 125 -28.67 -22.32 -4.29
CA HIS A 125 -27.80 -23.49 -4.14
C HIS A 125 -28.44 -24.83 -4.53
N MET A 126 -29.74 -25.01 -4.30
CA MET A 126 -30.45 -26.20 -4.78
C MET A 126 -30.59 -26.17 -6.31
N ILE A 127 -30.89 -25.00 -6.89
CA ILE A 127 -30.94 -24.82 -8.35
C ILE A 127 -29.61 -25.18 -9.00
N LEU A 128 -28.50 -24.70 -8.43
CA LEU A 128 -27.16 -25.03 -8.92
C LEU A 128 -26.85 -26.53 -8.80
N GLU A 129 -27.18 -27.15 -7.67
CA GLU A 129 -26.98 -28.60 -7.46
C GLU A 129 -27.79 -29.42 -8.47
N ASP A 130 -29.06 -29.06 -8.71
CA ASP A 130 -29.95 -29.73 -9.66
C ASP A 130 -29.52 -29.52 -11.12
N ALA A 131 -28.88 -28.38 -11.43
CA ALA A 131 -28.25 -28.10 -12.73
C ALA A 131 -26.87 -28.78 -12.88
N GLY A 132 -26.42 -29.56 -11.90
CA GLY A 132 -25.13 -30.26 -11.94
C GLY A 132 -23.90 -29.36 -11.71
N LEU A 133 -24.11 -28.17 -11.14
CA LEU A 133 -23.07 -27.24 -10.72
C LEU A 133 -22.74 -27.48 -9.24
N GLN A 134 -21.47 -27.33 -8.84
CA GLN A 134 -21.08 -27.63 -7.45
C GLN A 134 -21.30 -26.44 -6.52
N LYS A 135 -21.72 -26.73 -5.28
CA LYS A 135 -21.70 -25.79 -4.15
C LYS A 135 -20.25 -25.50 -3.77
N CYS A 136 -19.63 -24.61 -4.51
CA CYS A 136 -18.38 -24.02 -4.06
C CYS A 136 -18.68 -23.29 -2.73
N GLU A 137 -17.87 -23.50 -1.68
CA GLU A 137 -18.05 -22.84 -0.39
C GLU A 137 -17.93 -21.33 -0.63
N LEU A 138 -19.08 -20.64 -0.68
CA LEU A 138 -19.22 -19.29 -1.26
C LEU A 138 -18.34 -18.23 -0.58
N VAL A 139 -18.06 -18.40 0.70
CA VAL A 139 -17.19 -17.50 1.47
C VAL A 139 -15.73 -17.58 0.97
N ASP A 140 -15.26 -18.78 0.63
CA ASP A 140 -13.89 -18.97 0.11
C ASP A 140 -13.78 -18.52 -1.35
N CYS A 141 -14.85 -18.67 -2.14
CA CYS A 141 -14.90 -18.24 -3.54
C CYS A 141 -14.83 -16.72 -3.67
N GLN A 142 -15.56 -16.01 -2.81
CA GLN A 142 -15.51 -14.55 -2.71
C GLN A 142 -14.11 -14.07 -2.30
N GLY A 143 -13.55 -14.66 -1.25
CA GLY A 143 -12.21 -14.30 -0.77
C GLY A 143 -11.12 -14.46 -1.83
N LEU A 144 -11.26 -15.48 -2.70
CA LEU A 144 -10.37 -15.70 -3.84
C LEU A 144 -10.53 -14.63 -4.92
N LEU A 145 -11.75 -14.30 -5.34
CA LEU A 145 -11.99 -13.26 -6.35
C LEU A 145 -11.54 -11.88 -5.86
N GLU A 146 -11.75 -11.56 -4.58
CA GLU A 146 -11.24 -10.33 -3.95
C GLU A 146 -9.70 -10.34 -3.86
N ALA A 147 -9.08 -11.48 -3.57
CA ALA A 147 -7.63 -11.62 -3.58
C ALA A 147 -7.05 -11.39 -4.99
N MET A 148 -7.69 -11.92 -6.03
CA MET A 148 -7.32 -11.69 -7.42
C MET A 148 -7.46 -10.21 -7.80
N THR A 149 -8.58 -9.59 -7.47
CA THR A 149 -8.84 -8.15 -7.72
C THR A 149 -7.77 -7.27 -7.06
N ARG A 150 -7.38 -7.59 -5.82
CA ARG A 150 -6.29 -6.89 -5.11
C ARG A 150 -4.93 -7.06 -5.81
N GLN A 151 -4.66 -8.20 -6.43
CA GLN A 151 -3.44 -8.39 -7.21
C GLN A 151 -3.48 -7.62 -8.54
N LEU A 152 -4.62 -7.56 -9.24
CA LEU A 152 -4.78 -6.72 -10.43
C LEU A 152 -4.50 -5.24 -10.12
N GLN A 153 -5.08 -4.71 -9.04
CA GLN A 153 -4.77 -3.35 -8.57
C GLN A 153 -3.29 -3.16 -8.21
N ARG A 154 -2.59 -4.22 -7.79
CA ARG A 154 -1.15 -4.18 -7.52
C ARG A 154 -0.35 -4.17 -8.82
N ILE A 155 -0.79 -4.88 -9.85
CA ILE A 155 -0.22 -4.83 -11.21
C ILE A 155 -0.33 -3.42 -11.77
N ASP A 156 -1.50 -2.77 -11.66
CA ASP A 156 -1.69 -1.39 -12.13
C ASP A 156 -0.70 -0.42 -11.46
N ARG A 157 -0.60 -0.48 -10.13
CA ARG A 157 0.37 0.33 -9.38
C ARG A 157 1.82 0.02 -9.76
N LEU A 158 2.15 -1.24 -10.07
CA LEU A 158 3.48 -1.61 -10.53
C LEU A 158 3.78 -1.02 -11.90
N ARG A 159 2.83 -1.08 -12.85
CA ARG A 159 2.95 -0.46 -14.17
C ARG A 159 3.18 1.06 -14.09
N GLU A 160 2.55 1.74 -13.13
CA GLU A 160 2.73 3.17 -12.91
C GLU A 160 4.14 3.57 -12.43
N ILE A 161 4.79 2.72 -11.63
CA ILE A 161 6.11 3.01 -11.04
C ILE A 161 7.26 2.36 -11.80
N LEU A 162 6.98 1.44 -12.72
CA LEU A 162 7.99 0.77 -13.51
C LEU A 162 8.69 1.79 -14.43
N PRO A 163 10.04 1.82 -14.49
CA PRO A 163 10.76 2.68 -15.42
C PRO A 163 10.34 2.41 -16.88
N GLU A 164 10.25 3.46 -17.70
CA GLU A 164 9.88 3.31 -19.13
C GLU A 164 10.87 2.40 -19.88
N ASP A 165 12.14 2.42 -19.47
CA ASP A 165 13.25 1.64 -19.99
C ASP A 165 13.43 0.27 -19.30
N ALA A 166 12.47 -0.15 -18.46
CA ALA A 166 12.50 -1.49 -17.88
C ALA A 166 12.53 -2.57 -18.98
N PRO A 167 13.28 -3.67 -18.78
CA PRO A 167 13.37 -4.76 -19.75
C PRO A 167 12.00 -5.31 -20.13
N ASP A 168 11.84 -5.70 -21.40
CA ASP A 168 10.58 -6.23 -21.90
C ASP A 168 10.17 -7.51 -21.15
N GLU A 169 11.13 -8.30 -20.67
CA GLU A 169 10.85 -9.47 -19.83
C GLU A 169 10.15 -9.09 -18.53
N ILE A 170 10.53 -7.97 -17.89
CA ILE A 170 9.89 -7.50 -16.66
C ILE A 170 8.46 -7.00 -16.92
N LYS A 171 8.25 -6.34 -18.05
CA LYS A 171 6.91 -5.91 -18.48
C LYS A 171 6.02 -7.12 -18.76
N GLN A 172 6.55 -8.13 -19.45
CA GLN A 172 5.84 -9.37 -19.77
C GLN A 172 5.38 -10.12 -18.51
N LEU A 173 6.15 -10.12 -17.42
CA LEU A 173 5.73 -10.74 -16.16
C LEU A 173 4.41 -10.16 -15.62
N LEU A 174 4.16 -8.85 -15.83
CA LEU A 174 2.90 -8.21 -15.42
C LEU A 174 1.74 -8.58 -16.32
N ASP A 175 1.99 -8.69 -17.63
CA ASP A 175 0.99 -9.12 -18.61
C ASP A 175 0.59 -10.59 -18.39
N ASP A 176 1.57 -11.46 -18.13
CA ASP A 176 1.35 -12.87 -17.81
C ASP A 176 0.59 -13.03 -16.48
N ALA A 177 0.94 -12.24 -15.46
CA ALA A 177 0.23 -12.23 -14.19
C ALA A 177 -1.22 -11.75 -14.34
N GLU A 178 -1.48 -10.73 -15.16
CA GLU A 178 -2.83 -10.25 -15.44
C GLU A 178 -3.67 -11.32 -16.16
N ALA A 179 -3.09 -12.03 -17.13
CA ALA A 179 -3.78 -13.11 -17.83
C ALA A 179 -4.19 -14.26 -16.90
N LEU A 180 -3.37 -14.60 -15.90
CA LEU A 180 -3.71 -15.59 -14.86
C LEU A 180 -4.82 -15.10 -13.92
N LEU A 181 -5.02 -13.79 -13.81
CA LEU A 181 -5.97 -13.15 -12.92
C LEU A 181 -7.31 -12.79 -13.58
N ASP A 182 -7.65 -13.43 -14.71
CA ASP A 182 -8.95 -13.25 -15.37
C ASP A 182 -10.10 -13.65 -14.43
N ILE A 183 -10.84 -12.63 -13.98
CA ILE A 183 -11.95 -12.77 -13.03
C ILE A 183 -13.10 -13.58 -13.63
N ASN A 184 -13.38 -13.44 -14.93
CA ASN A 184 -14.47 -14.16 -15.58
C ASN A 184 -14.13 -15.64 -15.71
N ALA A 185 -12.89 -15.94 -16.12
CA ALA A 185 -12.40 -17.32 -16.16
C ALA A 185 -12.39 -17.96 -14.76
N ALA A 186 -11.96 -17.23 -13.73
CA ALA A 186 -11.99 -17.72 -12.35
C ALA A 186 -13.42 -17.98 -11.85
N ARG A 187 -14.39 -17.11 -12.15
CA ARG A 187 -15.81 -17.34 -11.82
C ARG A 187 -16.32 -18.64 -12.44
N ALA A 188 -16.00 -18.90 -13.71
CA ALA A 188 -16.39 -20.14 -14.38
C ALA A 188 -15.79 -21.38 -13.69
N LEU A 189 -14.50 -21.34 -13.37
CA LEU A 189 -13.83 -22.42 -12.65
C LEU A 189 -14.45 -22.67 -11.27
N LEU A 190 -14.80 -21.60 -10.54
CA LEU A 190 -15.44 -21.73 -9.22
C LEU A 190 -16.83 -22.36 -9.31
N LEU A 191 -17.64 -22.01 -10.31
CA LEU A 191 -18.95 -22.64 -10.53
C LEU A 191 -18.84 -24.13 -10.92
N GLU A 192 -17.73 -24.52 -11.55
CA GLU A 192 -17.40 -25.91 -11.84
C GLU A 192 -16.80 -26.67 -10.64
N GLY A 193 -16.60 -26.00 -9.49
CA GLY A 193 -15.96 -26.59 -8.31
C GLY A 193 -14.43 -26.71 -8.41
N LYS A 194 -13.80 -26.04 -9.38
CA LYS A 194 -12.35 -26.05 -9.65
C LYS A 194 -11.60 -24.97 -8.86
N ALA A 195 -11.91 -24.82 -7.57
CA ALA A 195 -11.26 -23.82 -6.72
C ALA A 195 -9.73 -23.97 -6.63
N THR A 196 -9.22 -25.21 -6.74
CA THR A 196 -7.77 -25.48 -6.75
C THR A 196 -7.06 -24.87 -7.94
N GLU A 197 -7.71 -24.79 -9.11
CA GLU A 197 -7.15 -24.16 -10.31
C GLU A 197 -7.05 -22.63 -10.11
N VAL A 198 -8.10 -22.01 -9.57
CA VAL A 198 -8.10 -20.58 -9.24
C VAL A 198 -7.03 -20.22 -8.20
N ILE A 199 -6.87 -21.06 -7.17
CA ILE A 199 -5.80 -20.88 -6.17
C ILE A 199 -4.43 -20.98 -6.81
N SER A 200 -4.22 -21.95 -7.71
CA SER A 200 -2.96 -22.12 -8.44
C SER A 200 -2.63 -20.88 -9.28
N ASN A 201 -3.59 -20.40 -10.06
CA ASN A 201 -3.42 -19.21 -10.90
C ASN A 201 -3.09 -17.96 -10.07
N LEU A 202 -3.80 -17.76 -8.95
CA LEU A 202 -3.53 -16.64 -8.04
C LEU A 202 -2.11 -16.74 -7.44
N GLN A 203 -1.65 -17.94 -7.09
CA GLN A 203 -0.32 -18.13 -6.53
C GLN A 203 0.77 -17.87 -7.58
N GLU A 204 0.60 -18.39 -8.79
CA GLU A 204 1.53 -18.16 -9.90
C GLU A 204 1.61 -16.67 -10.28
N ALA A 205 0.47 -15.98 -10.35
CA ALA A 205 0.43 -14.54 -10.56
C ALA A 205 1.18 -13.75 -9.46
N LYS A 206 1.06 -14.17 -8.20
CA LYS A 206 1.80 -13.55 -7.09
C LYS A 206 3.31 -13.74 -7.22
N ASP A 207 3.75 -14.90 -7.70
CA ASP A 207 5.17 -15.19 -7.89
C ASP A 207 5.76 -14.33 -9.03
N LEU A 208 5.01 -14.12 -10.12
CA LEU A 208 5.38 -13.19 -11.20
C LEU A 208 5.43 -11.73 -10.70
N ILE A 209 4.42 -11.30 -9.94
CA ILE A 209 4.39 -9.97 -9.29
C ILE A 209 5.60 -9.79 -8.36
N SER A 210 6.00 -10.82 -7.62
CA SER A 210 7.15 -10.77 -6.71
C SER A 210 8.46 -10.52 -7.46
N GLN A 211 8.65 -11.16 -8.61
CA GLN A 211 9.84 -10.95 -9.45
C GLN A 211 9.95 -9.50 -9.93
N VAL A 212 8.82 -8.85 -10.24
CA VAL A 212 8.82 -7.41 -10.60
C VAL A 212 9.19 -6.53 -9.40
N HIS A 213 8.72 -6.86 -8.19
CA HIS A 213 9.12 -6.17 -6.97
C HIS A 213 10.62 -6.31 -6.69
N ASP A 214 11.18 -7.51 -6.90
CA ASP A 214 12.61 -7.75 -6.70
C ASP A 214 13.45 -6.93 -7.69
N TYR A 215 13.04 -6.83 -8.96
CA TYR A 215 13.68 -5.94 -9.93
C TYR A 215 13.64 -4.46 -9.48
N LEU A 216 12.47 -3.96 -9.08
CA LEU A 216 12.33 -2.57 -8.60
C LEU A 216 13.17 -2.29 -7.35
N LYS A 217 13.27 -3.28 -6.47
CA LYS A 217 14.11 -3.21 -5.27
C LYS A 217 15.58 -3.11 -5.66
N GLU A 218 16.06 -3.94 -6.57
CA GLU A 218 17.44 -3.90 -7.07
C GLU A 218 17.77 -2.55 -7.72
N GLN A 219 16.87 -2.02 -8.56
CA GLN A 219 17.01 -0.69 -9.16
C GLN A 219 17.08 0.42 -8.11
N ALA A 220 16.25 0.34 -7.07
CA ALA A 220 16.28 1.30 -5.96
C ALA A 220 17.59 1.21 -5.16
N GLU A 221 18.08 0.00 -4.89
CA GLU A 221 19.34 -0.24 -4.18
C GLU A 221 20.55 0.28 -4.97
N GLU A 222 20.60 0.06 -6.30
CA GLU A 222 21.63 0.61 -7.17
C GLU A 222 21.62 2.14 -7.18
N ASN A 223 20.43 2.75 -7.30
CA ASN A 223 20.28 4.20 -7.28
C ASN A 223 20.70 4.79 -5.92
N ASN A 224 20.39 4.10 -4.82
CA ASN A 224 20.82 4.50 -3.48
C ASN A 224 22.34 4.44 -3.34
N ALA A 225 23.01 3.40 -3.85
CA ALA A 225 24.47 3.32 -3.82
C ALA A 225 25.11 4.51 -4.55
N TRP A 226 24.60 4.86 -5.74
CA TRP A 226 25.07 6.02 -6.49
C TRP A 226 24.83 7.34 -5.75
N ARG A 227 23.67 7.51 -5.10
CA ARG A 227 23.34 8.70 -4.29
C ARG A 227 24.27 8.86 -3.09
N ILE A 228 24.54 7.77 -2.37
CA ILE A 228 25.48 7.75 -1.24
C ILE A 228 26.87 8.16 -1.73
N ASP A 229 27.32 7.58 -2.84
CA ASP A 229 28.60 7.92 -3.44
C ASP A 229 28.70 9.40 -3.84
N GLY A 230 27.69 9.91 -4.55
CA GLY A 230 27.64 11.30 -4.98
C GLY A 230 27.59 12.30 -3.82
N TYR A 231 26.87 11.98 -2.74
CA TYR A 231 26.83 12.81 -1.54
C TYR A 231 28.18 12.85 -0.83
N CYS A 232 28.76 11.68 -0.54
CA CYS A 232 30.06 11.58 0.13
C CYS A 232 31.17 12.31 -0.64
N GLU A 233 31.21 12.15 -1.97
CA GLU A 233 32.19 12.83 -2.82
C GLU A 233 32.04 14.35 -2.75
N ARG A 234 30.80 14.85 -2.81
CA ARG A 234 30.51 16.29 -2.74
C ARG A 234 30.91 16.89 -1.40
N VAL A 235 30.63 16.18 -0.31
CA VAL A 235 31.00 16.60 1.05
C VAL A 235 32.52 16.68 1.20
N ARG A 236 33.22 15.64 0.74
CA ARG A 236 34.68 15.57 0.78
C ARG A 236 35.32 16.71 0.00
N GLU A 237 34.87 16.94 -1.23
CA GLU A 237 35.42 17.99 -2.08
C GLU A 237 35.12 19.39 -1.54
N ARG A 238 33.90 19.62 -1.03
CA ARG A 238 33.53 20.90 -0.39
C ARG A 238 34.51 21.30 0.70
N ILE A 239 34.86 20.37 1.60
CA ILE A 239 35.75 20.69 2.72
C ILE A 239 37.20 20.83 2.29
N ARG A 240 37.70 19.97 1.39
CA ARG A 240 39.04 20.14 0.81
C ARG A 240 39.20 21.52 0.16
N GLU A 241 38.18 21.93 -0.59
CA GLU A 241 38.21 23.21 -1.29
C GLU A 241 38.11 24.39 -0.30
N ARG A 242 37.41 24.25 0.82
CA ARG A 242 37.41 25.26 1.90
C ARG A 242 38.79 25.44 2.53
N PHE A 243 39.45 24.35 2.92
CA PHE A 243 40.81 24.41 3.45
C PHE A 243 41.78 25.01 2.45
N ARG A 244 41.74 24.55 1.19
CA ARG A 244 42.55 25.09 0.09
C ARG A 244 42.36 26.61 -0.06
N ASN A 245 41.12 27.08 -0.13
CA ASN A 245 40.81 28.50 -0.32
C ASN A 245 41.27 29.37 0.86
N GLY A 246 41.10 28.90 2.10
CA GLY A 246 41.60 29.63 3.26
C GLY A 246 43.12 29.66 3.31
N ASN A 247 43.79 28.54 3.05
CA ASN A 247 45.26 28.47 2.99
C ASN A 247 45.83 29.40 1.89
N GLN A 248 45.21 29.44 0.71
CA GLN A 248 45.57 30.38 -0.36
C GLN A 248 45.36 31.85 0.02
N SER A 249 44.39 32.11 0.90
CA SER A 249 44.11 33.44 1.46
C SER A 249 44.96 33.78 2.68
N GLY A 250 45.92 32.92 3.07
CA GLY A 250 46.78 33.10 4.23
C GLY A 250 46.08 32.90 5.59
N ILE A 251 44.90 32.28 5.59
CA ILE A 251 44.12 32.01 6.80
C ILE A 251 44.59 30.70 7.42
N ASP A 252 45.02 30.76 8.68
CA ASP A 252 45.34 29.57 9.47
C ASP A 252 44.09 29.06 10.22
N PHE A 253 43.76 27.79 10.01
CA PHE A 253 42.65 27.09 10.68
C PHE A 253 43.07 26.25 11.87
N ALA A 254 44.33 26.30 12.33
CA ALA A 254 44.80 25.53 13.48
C ALA A 254 43.90 25.70 14.71
N ASP A 255 43.52 26.94 15.07
CA ASP A 255 42.63 27.21 16.21
C ASP A 255 41.22 26.61 16.01
N VAL A 256 40.72 26.62 14.76
CA VAL A 256 39.40 26.07 14.42
C VAL A 256 39.42 24.56 14.59
N LEU A 257 40.45 23.91 14.04
CA LEU A 257 40.66 22.47 14.16
C LEU A 257 40.78 22.06 15.64
N GLU A 258 41.61 22.77 16.42
CA GLU A 258 41.80 22.49 17.85
C GLU A 258 40.49 22.64 18.64
N SER A 259 39.69 23.68 18.34
CA SER A 259 38.39 23.90 19.00
C SER A 259 37.37 22.79 18.75
N LEU A 260 37.51 22.09 17.61
CA LEU A 260 36.69 20.95 17.22
C LEU A 260 37.34 19.60 17.59
N GLY A 261 38.48 19.62 18.28
CA GLY A 261 39.18 18.43 18.77
C GLY A 261 40.12 17.77 17.76
N TYR A 262 40.47 18.45 16.67
CA TYR A 262 41.39 17.97 15.65
C TYR A 262 42.76 18.63 15.77
N GLN A 263 43.83 17.84 15.65
CA GLN A 263 45.22 18.31 15.72
C GLN A 263 45.70 18.88 14.37
N SER A 264 45.06 18.50 13.27
CA SER A 264 45.44 18.94 11.92
C SER A 264 44.32 18.73 10.90
N GLU A 265 44.43 19.42 9.75
CA GLU A 265 43.59 19.20 8.58
C GLU A 265 43.62 17.72 8.15
N ASN A 266 44.81 17.09 8.17
CA ASN A 266 44.97 15.69 7.82
C ASN A 266 44.18 14.76 8.75
N GLN A 267 44.21 15.00 10.07
CA GLN A 267 43.45 14.18 11.02
C GLN A 267 41.95 14.33 10.81
N PHE A 268 41.47 15.56 10.55
CA PHE A 268 40.07 15.79 10.21
C PHE A 268 39.69 15.05 8.92
N MET A 269 40.49 15.19 7.86
CA MET A 269 40.22 14.57 6.56
C MET A 269 40.27 13.03 6.63
N GLU A 270 41.15 12.45 7.44
CA GLU A 270 41.19 11.01 7.69
C GLU A 270 39.95 10.54 8.45
N THR A 271 39.51 11.31 9.46
CA THR A 271 38.26 11.02 10.20
C THR A 271 37.05 11.03 9.26
N LEU A 272 36.94 12.07 8.42
CA LEU A 272 35.88 12.20 7.43
C LEU A 272 35.91 11.05 6.41
N GLU A 273 37.09 10.68 5.91
CA GLU A 273 37.22 9.56 4.96
C GLU A 273 36.83 8.23 5.62
N ASN A 274 37.20 7.99 6.88
CA ASN A 274 36.78 6.79 7.60
C ASN A 274 35.24 6.71 7.73
N MET A 275 34.58 7.82 8.10
CA MET A 275 33.11 7.86 8.16
C MET A 275 32.47 7.62 6.79
N ILE A 276 33.03 8.23 5.74
CA ILE A 276 32.59 8.00 4.36
C ILE A 276 32.72 6.52 3.98
N GLN A 277 33.83 5.86 4.31
CA GLN A 277 34.03 4.44 4.05
C GLN A 277 33.04 3.57 4.82
N THR A 278 32.72 3.92 6.08
CA THR A 278 31.68 3.24 6.86
C THR A 278 30.31 3.38 6.20
N ALA A 279 29.91 4.59 5.83
CA ALA A 279 28.64 4.84 5.14
C ALA A 279 28.55 4.08 3.80
N LYS A 280 29.65 4.02 3.05
CA LYS A 280 29.75 3.24 1.81
C LYS A 280 29.76 1.73 2.06
N GLY A 281 30.33 1.26 3.16
CA GLY A 281 30.27 -0.15 3.56
C GLY A 281 28.87 -0.60 3.97
N ASN A 282 28.03 0.33 4.42
CA ASN A 282 26.66 0.08 4.85
C ASN A 282 25.61 0.21 3.73
N ARG A 283 25.99 0.24 2.44
CA ARG A 283 25.04 0.42 1.31
C ARG A 283 23.90 -0.58 1.28
N GLU A 284 24.16 -1.83 1.66
CA GLU A 284 23.13 -2.89 1.73
C GLU A 284 22.18 -2.71 2.92
N ASN A 285 22.60 -1.97 3.96
CA ASN A 285 21.76 -1.58 5.09
C ASN A 285 21.48 -0.08 5.01
N PHE A 286 20.53 0.29 4.14
CA PHE A 286 20.22 1.68 3.83
C PHE A 286 19.91 2.53 5.07
N LYS A 287 19.28 1.96 6.12
CA LYS A 287 19.01 2.68 7.36
C LYS A 287 20.30 3.08 8.08
N ASN A 288 21.26 2.15 8.17
CA ASN A 288 22.57 2.44 8.76
C ASN A 288 23.34 3.44 7.90
N ALA A 289 23.34 3.26 6.57
CA ALA A 289 23.97 4.22 5.66
C ALA A 289 23.41 5.64 5.83
N LEU A 290 22.07 5.79 5.95
CA LEU A 290 21.46 7.09 6.20
C LEU A 290 21.88 7.72 7.52
N GLN A 291 22.00 6.92 8.58
CA GLN A 291 22.50 7.41 9.86
C GLN A 291 23.95 7.89 9.74
N ASP A 292 24.82 7.09 9.10
CA ASP A 292 26.22 7.48 8.89
C ASP A 292 26.31 8.76 8.05
N LEU A 293 25.46 8.91 7.02
CA LEU A 293 25.40 10.12 6.20
C LEU A 293 24.93 11.37 6.98
N ASP A 294 24.02 11.20 7.94
CA ASP A 294 23.58 12.28 8.84
C ASP A 294 24.71 12.72 9.77
N GLU A 295 25.44 11.76 10.36
CA GLU A 295 26.60 12.02 11.20
C GLU A 295 27.71 12.74 10.42
N ILE A 296 27.98 12.32 9.17
CA ILE A 296 28.88 13.04 8.25
C ILE A 296 28.39 14.47 8.00
N GLY A 297 27.08 14.63 7.76
CA GLY A 297 26.45 15.92 7.51
C GLY A 297 26.64 16.89 8.68
N GLN A 298 26.37 16.43 9.90
CA GLN A 298 26.53 17.21 11.13
C GLN A 298 27.99 17.63 11.34
N MET A 299 28.93 16.68 11.29
CA MET A 299 30.37 16.96 11.45
C MET A 299 30.85 18.03 10.45
N VAL A 300 30.44 17.89 9.19
CA VAL A 300 30.87 18.79 8.13
C VAL A 300 30.23 20.16 8.28
N GLN A 301 28.97 20.22 8.70
CA GLN A 301 28.28 21.48 8.94
C GLN A 301 28.94 22.28 10.06
N GLU A 302 29.34 21.63 11.16
CA GLU A 302 30.06 22.28 12.27
C GLU A 302 31.40 22.85 11.78
N MET A 303 32.17 22.07 11.03
CA MET A 303 33.44 22.51 10.45
C MET A 303 33.26 23.69 9.47
N ASP A 304 32.28 23.61 8.57
CA ASP A 304 31.97 24.69 7.61
C ASP A 304 31.58 26.00 8.32
N GLN A 305 30.78 25.91 9.40
CA GLN A 305 30.40 27.08 10.18
C GLN A 305 31.60 27.71 10.88
N ALA A 306 32.46 26.91 11.50
CA ALA A 306 33.64 27.40 12.21
C ALA A 306 34.67 28.04 11.25
N MET A 307 34.92 27.39 10.10
CA MET A 307 35.79 27.95 9.05
C MET A 307 35.23 29.26 8.50
N THR A 308 33.91 29.33 8.24
CA THR A 308 33.27 30.55 7.75
C THR A 308 33.41 31.72 8.73
N GLN A 309 33.26 31.46 10.04
CA GLN A 309 33.46 32.47 11.07
C GLN A 309 34.91 32.98 11.09
N LYS A 310 35.90 32.08 11.03
CA LYS A 310 37.33 32.44 10.98
C LYS A 310 37.65 33.26 9.72
N MET A 311 37.12 32.87 8.56
CA MET A 311 37.28 33.61 7.31
C MET A 311 36.70 35.04 7.41
N ASN A 312 35.51 35.20 7.99
CA ASN A 312 34.88 36.52 8.17
C ASN A 312 35.66 37.41 9.15
N GLN A 313 36.21 36.83 10.22
CA GLN A 313 37.08 37.57 11.15
C GLN A 313 38.36 38.06 10.47
N HIS A 314 38.96 37.24 9.62
CA HIS A 314 40.15 37.62 8.87
C HIS A 314 39.86 38.77 7.88
N MET A 315 38.75 38.70 7.14
CA MET A 315 38.35 39.78 6.21
C MET A 315 38.03 41.10 6.93
N ASN A 316 37.42 41.05 8.11
CA ASN A 316 37.12 42.25 8.89
C ASN A 316 38.33 42.78 9.67
N GLY A 317 39.33 41.93 9.97
CA GLY A 317 40.56 42.29 10.68
C GLY A 317 41.66 42.90 9.79
N SER A 318 41.67 42.59 8.49
CA SER A 318 42.62 43.18 7.53
C SER A 318 42.19 44.57 7.01
N GLY A 319 41.01 45.07 7.42
CA GLY A 319 40.48 46.39 7.06
C GLY A 319 40.93 47.51 8.00
N SER A 320 42.21 47.87 7.98
CA SER A 320 42.67 49.13 8.60
C SER A 320 42.42 50.32 7.66
N GLY A 321 41.34 51.06 7.94
CA GLY A 321 41.27 52.52 7.88
C GLY A 321 41.56 53.24 6.56
N SER A 322 40.50 53.52 5.79
CA SER A 322 40.40 54.80 5.08
C SER A 322 38.97 55.33 5.17
N ASN A 323 38.83 56.45 5.91
CA ASN A 323 37.64 57.29 5.94
C ASN A 323 37.32 57.77 4.52
N GLY A 324 36.07 57.60 4.09
CA GLY A 324 35.56 58.20 2.86
C GLY A 324 34.04 58.10 2.79
N ASP A 325 33.41 59.28 2.88
CA ASP A 325 31.98 59.56 2.88
C ASP A 325 31.07 58.72 1.96
N ASN A 326 29.91 58.37 2.55
CA ASN A 326 28.55 58.55 2.02
C ASN A 326 28.31 58.36 0.51
N SER A 327 27.70 57.23 0.13
CA SER A 327 26.65 57.19 -0.91
C SER A 327 25.91 55.84 -0.87
N GLY A 328 24.58 55.91 -0.80
CA GLY A 328 23.69 54.76 -0.71
C GLY A 328 23.67 53.85 -1.95
N GLY A 329 23.16 52.64 -1.75
CA GLY A 329 22.90 51.66 -2.80
C GLY A 329 22.22 50.40 -2.25
N ASN A 330 20.98 50.20 -2.67
CA ASN A 330 20.14 49.01 -2.45
C ASN A 330 20.78 47.70 -2.98
N GLY A 331 20.41 46.57 -2.38
CA GLY A 331 20.52 45.21 -2.95
C GLY A 331 20.68 44.15 -1.85
N LEU A 332 19.63 43.42 -1.44
CA LEU A 332 19.21 42.09 -1.97
C LEU A 332 20.33 41.02 -1.88
N GLY A 333 20.14 39.81 -1.38
CA GLY A 333 18.93 39.13 -0.95
C GLY A 333 19.22 37.95 -0.03
N ASN A 334 18.23 37.65 0.79
CA ASN A 334 18.14 36.48 1.64
C ASN A 334 17.48 35.37 0.80
N GLY A 335 18.28 34.42 0.31
CA GLY A 335 17.85 33.33 -0.55
C GLY A 335 17.85 32.01 0.20
N ASN A 336 16.75 31.76 0.91
CA ASN A 336 16.33 30.44 1.38
C ASN A 336 16.24 29.48 0.19
N ILE A 337 16.88 28.31 0.23
CA ILE A 337 16.66 27.24 -0.75
C ILE A 337 16.15 26.01 -0.02
N GLY A 338 14.82 25.97 0.10
CA GLY A 338 14.06 24.73 0.14
C GLY A 338 13.76 24.27 -1.29
N SER A 339 13.75 22.95 -1.46
CA SER A 339 12.94 22.12 -2.38
C SER A 339 12.49 22.70 -3.73
N ASN A 340 13.14 22.26 -4.81
CA ASN A 340 12.57 21.98 -6.13
C ASN A 340 13.66 21.20 -6.92
N TYR A 341 13.46 20.07 -7.58
CA TYR A 341 12.74 19.81 -8.85
C TYR A 341 12.68 18.27 -9.05
N GLY A 342 11.71 17.64 -9.71
CA GLY A 342 10.75 18.14 -10.70
C GLY A 342 11.26 17.96 -12.14
N ARG A 343 10.96 16.80 -12.74
CA ARG A 343 10.98 16.41 -14.18
C ARG A 343 11.51 17.44 -15.20
N GLY A 344 12.51 17.01 -15.98
CA GLY A 344 12.91 17.64 -17.24
C GLY A 344 12.69 16.69 -18.43
N SER A 345 11.57 16.90 -19.13
CA SER A 345 11.37 16.48 -20.53
C SER A 345 12.25 17.33 -21.43
N GLY A 346 12.90 16.72 -22.42
CA GLY A 346 13.78 17.42 -23.36
C GLY A 346 14.02 16.60 -24.62
N GLY A 347 13.06 16.62 -25.53
CA GLY A 347 13.29 16.29 -26.93
C GLY A 347 14.09 17.39 -27.65
N ASN A 348 14.83 16.98 -28.68
CA ASN A 348 15.30 17.73 -29.85
C ASN A 348 15.58 16.65 -30.90
N GLY A 349 15.16 16.69 -32.17
CA GLY A 349 14.83 17.83 -33.00
C GLY A 349 15.99 18.15 -33.94
N GLN A 350 16.19 17.35 -34.98
CA GLN A 350 16.63 17.75 -36.33
C GLN A 350 16.46 16.62 -37.34
#